data_AF-A0A7Y2B599-F1
#
_entry.id   AF-A0A7Y2B599-F1
#
_cell.length_a   1.000
_cell.length_b   1.000
_cell.length_c   1.000
_cell.angle_alpha   90.00
_cell.angle_beta   90.00
_cell.angle_gamma   90.00
#
_symmetry.space_group_name_H-M   'P 1'
#
loop_
_entity.id
_entity.type
_entity.pdbx_description
1 polymer ?
#
loop_
_entity_poly.entity_id
_entity_poly.type
_entity_poly.pdbx_seq_one_letter_code
_entity_poly.pdbx_strand_id
1 'polypeptide(L)'
;MIRWQHTSIGIGTRFLLCLALSIATGCAKAPELDHPGFDHPSIAVLLLDETGALASSRNGALATGHAFLAGDFLRVPTTIVGLERGELNPAGSFVCRDAGPGAVDGATDESADPLTFRDAFHAPCRSVFREIQRKIPWADFEPKLRALGLGAVSGFGDTGEDPGFVPEKLAGEGSWDIWSNRLITASPAQMARALHSTFAGESMTPATRDAWNALTRGNYELHAVSGRFDEELLGYRWIAVRGERNGTGETWLLFVFALTPSDQEPKPDLERYAAEWFGASPPIW
;
A
#
# COMPACT_ATOMS: atom_id res chain seq x y z
N MET A 1 -23.01 64.34 -5.26
CA MET A 1 -23.66 63.19 -5.91
C MET A 1 -22.58 62.46 -6.72
N ILE A 2 -22.02 61.37 -6.19
CA ILE A 2 -20.91 60.63 -6.82
C ILE A 2 -21.43 59.25 -7.18
N ARG A 3 -21.43 58.90 -8.47
CA ARG A 3 -21.77 57.56 -8.98
C ARG A 3 -20.51 56.71 -8.98
N TRP A 4 -20.52 55.61 -8.23
CA TRP A 4 -19.53 54.54 -8.36
C TRP A 4 -19.93 53.64 -9.53
N GLN A 5 -19.07 53.53 -10.54
CA GLN A 5 -19.16 52.49 -11.56
C GLN A 5 -18.37 51.27 -11.06
N HIS A 6 -19.07 50.15 -10.86
CA HIS A 6 -18.43 48.85 -10.67
C HIS A 6 -17.91 48.36 -12.02
N THR A 7 -16.60 48.35 -12.18
CA THR A 7 -15.93 47.65 -13.29
C THR A 7 -15.93 46.17 -12.95
N SER A 8 -16.83 45.41 -13.58
CA SER A 8 -16.81 43.95 -13.56
C SER A 8 -15.52 43.45 -14.21
N ILE A 9 -14.54 43.04 -13.41
CA ILE A 9 -13.39 42.27 -13.92
C ILE A 9 -13.92 40.90 -14.28
N GLY A 10 -14.14 40.70 -15.58
CA GLY A 10 -14.71 39.51 -16.16
C GLY A 10 -13.91 38.25 -15.79
N ILE A 11 -14.66 37.20 -15.50
CA ILE A 11 -14.21 35.84 -15.17
C ILE A 11 -13.22 35.25 -16.20
N GLY A 12 -13.11 35.84 -17.39
CA GLY A 12 -12.21 35.42 -18.47
C GLY A 12 -10.72 35.51 -18.15
N THR A 13 -10.26 36.44 -17.31
CA THR A 13 -8.82 36.58 -17.00
C THR A 13 -8.31 35.52 -16.01
N ARG A 14 -9.18 34.93 -15.19
CA ARG A 14 -8.79 33.85 -14.27
C ARG A 14 -8.62 32.50 -14.97
N PHE A 15 -9.45 32.21 -15.98
CA PHE A 15 -9.34 30.98 -16.77
C PHE A 15 -8.07 30.97 -17.65
N LEU A 16 -7.71 32.11 -18.24
CA LEU A 16 -6.50 32.23 -19.05
C LEU A 16 -5.21 32.08 -18.24
N LEU A 17 -5.21 32.49 -16.96
CA LEU A 17 -4.02 32.35 -16.10
C LEU A 17 -3.78 30.89 -15.68
N CYS A 18 -4.84 30.11 -15.41
CA CYS A 18 -4.70 28.67 -15.14
C CYS A 18 -4.22 27.90 -16.37
N LEU A 19 -4.75 28.22 -17.57
CA LEU A 19 -4.34 27.55 -18.81
C LEU A 19 -2.90 27.90 -19.23
N ALA A 20 -2.48 29.16 -19.03
CA ALA A 20 -1.12 29.58 -19.33
C ALA A 20 -0.08 29.04 -18.34
N LEU A 21 -0.44 28.86 -17.05
CA LEU A 21 0.43 28.18 -16.10
C LEU A 21 0.64 26.71 -16.48
N SER A 22 -0.41 25.98 -16.90
CA SER A 22 -0.27 24.58 -17.32
C SER A 22 0.65 24.37 -18.54
N ILE A 23 0.72 25.35 -19.43
CA ILE A 23 1.60 25.30 -20.62
C ILE A 23 3.05 25.69 -20.24
N ALA A 24 3.22 26.63 -19.30
CA ALA A 24 4.54 27.08 -18.85
C ALA A 24 5.20 26.12 -17.85
N THR A 25 4.44 25.31 -17.10
CA THR A 25 4.99 24.32 -16.18
C THR A 25 5.44 23.03 -16.85
N GLY A 26 5.24 22.88 -18.17
CA GLY A 26 5.59 21.67 -18.89
C GLY A 26 5.04 20.45 -18.17
N CYS A 27 3.72 20.29 -18.11
CA CYS A 27 3.10 19.11 -17.50
C CYS A 27 3.77 17.86 -18.08
N ALA A 28 4.66 17.24 -17.31
CA ALA A 28 5.30 16.00 -17.67
C ALA A 28 4.15 15.02 -17.92
N LYS A 29 4.05 14.54 -19.16
CA LYS A 29 3.03 13.57 -19.51
C LYS A 29 3.32 12.34 -18.64
N ALA A 30 2.32 11.89 -17.87
CA ALA A 30 2.45 10.70 -17.05
C ALA A 30 3.04 9.54 -17.87
N PRO A 31 4.03 8.80 -17.34
CA PRO A 31 4.63 7.70 -18.05
C PRO A 31 3.57 6.67 -18.44
N GLU A 32 3.68 6.10 -19.64
CA GLU A 32 2.73 5.09 -20.09
C GLU A 32 2.90 3.79 -19.29
N LEU A 33 1.79 3.11 -19.02
CA LEU A 33 1.73 1.78 -18.41
C LEU A 33 1.78 0.74 -19.53
N ASP A 34 2.99 0.54 -20.07
CA ASP A 34 3.32 -0.16 -21.31
C ASP A 34 3.98 -1.53 -21.08
N HIS A 35 3.50 -2.28 -20.10
CA HIS A 35 3.96 -3.65 -19.83
C HIS A 35 2.87 -4.66 -20.21
N PRO A 36 3.15 -5.72 -20.99
CA PRO A 36 2.13 -6.66 -21.50
C PRO A 36 1.37 -7.38 -20.38
N GLY A 37 2.01 -7.58 -19.23
CA GLY A 37 1.36 -8.15 -18.04
C GLY A 37 0.25 -7.26 -17.44
N PHE A 38 0.16 -5.97 -17.79
CA PHE A 38 -0.83 -5.04 -17.23
C PHE A 38 -2.19 -5.06 -17.93
N ASP A 39 -2.29 -5.67 -19.12
CA ASP A 39 -3.53 -5.72 -19.90
C ASP A 39 -4.49 -6.85 -19.46
N HIS A 40 -4.11 -7.65 -18.46
CA HIS A 40 -4.94 -8.74 -17.97
C HIS A 40 -6.18 -8.22 -17.21
N PRO A 41 -7.40 -8.73 -17.47
CA PRO A 41 -8.63 -8.20 -16.88
C PRO A 41 -8.75 -8.41 -15.36
N SER A 42 -7.94 -9.30 -14.78
CA SER A 42 -7.86 -9.49 -13.32
C SER A 42 -6.79 -8.63 -12.65
N ILE A 43 -6.09 -7.78 -13.41
CA ILE A 43 -5.02 -6.92 -12.91
C ILE A 43 -5.48 -5.47 -12.94
N ALA A 44 -5.28 -4.77 -11.83
CA ALA A 44 -5.39 -3.33 -11.71
C ALA A 44 -4.01 -2.73 -11.51
N VAL A 45 -3.73 -1.65 -12.21
CA VAL A 45 -2.46 -0.92 -12.10
C VAL A 45 -2.76 0.55 -11.84
N LEU A 46 -2.09 1.12 -10.85
CA LEU A 46 -2.22 2.51 -10.46
C LEU A 46 -0.84 3.14 -10.44
N LEU A 47 -0.71 4.30 -11.09
CA LEU A 47 0.50 5.11 -11.07
C LEU A 47 0.19 6.43 -10.37
N LEU A 48 0.84 6.66 -9.24
CA LEU A 48 0.71 7.90 -8.46
C LEU A 48 1.99 8.72 -8.59
N ASP A 49 1.82 10.05 -8.72
CA ASP A 49 2.93 11.00 -8.68
C ASP A 49 3.40 11.29 -7.24
N GLU A 50 4.40 12.15 -7.08
CA GLU A 50 4.97 12.55 -5.78
C GLU A 50 3.97 13.21 -4.81
N THR A 51 2.87 13.74 -5.34
CA THR A 51 1.80 14.36 -4.53
C THR A 51 0.75 13.32 -4.09
N GLY A 52 0.86 12.09 -4.59
CA GLY A 52 -0.12 11.04 -4.40
C GLY A 52 -1.32 11.14 -5.34
N ALA A 53 -1.30 12.05 -6.32
CA ALA A 53 -2.34 12.16 -7.31
C ALA A 53 -2.24 11.01 -8.32
N LEU A 54 -3.40 10.50 -8.77
CA LEU A 54 -3.45 9.44 -9.77
C LEU A 54 -3.07 10.01 -11.14
N ALA A 55 -1.90 9.64 -11.63
CA ALA A 55 -1.38 10.08 -12.92
C ALA A 55 -1.86 9.18 -14.07
N SER A 56 -1.97 7.87 -13.84
CA SER A 56 -2.45 6.90 -14.83
C SER A 56 -3.00 5.64 -14.16
N SER A 57 -3.89 4.92 -14.84
CA SER A 57 -4.39 3.63 -14.36
C SER A 57 -4.75 2.66 -15.49
N ARG A 58 -4.73 1.36 -15.15
CA ARG A 58 -5.32 0.26 -15.93
C ARG A 58 -6.34 -0.45 -15.06
N ASN A 59 -7.48 -0.80 -15.66
CA ASN A 59 -8.59 -1.47 -14.98
C ASN A 59 -9.09 -0.71 -13.74
N GLY A 60 -9.48 0.56 -13.94
CA GLY A 60 -9.96 1.43 -12.86
C GLY A 60 -11.20 0.89 -12.12
N ALA A 61 -12.02 0.08 -12.79
CA ALA A 61 -13.18 -0.59 -12.19
C ALA A 61 -12.75 -1.55 -11.08
N LEU A 62 -11.75 -2.41 -11.32
CA LEU A 62 -11.20 -3.26 -10.26
C LEU A 62 -10.51 -2.43 -9.16
N ALA A 63 -9.83 -1.34 -9.55
CA ALA A 63 -9.07 -0.52 -8.60
C ALA A 63 -9.94 0.22 -7.58
N THR A 64 -11.19 0.55 -7.92
CA THR A 64 -12.07 1.43 -7.12
C THR A 64 -13.45 0.85 -6.84
N GLY A 65 -13.90 -0.13 -7.62
CA GLY A 65 -15.25 -0.67 -7.56
C GLY A 65 -15.48 -1.75 -6.50
N HIS A 66 -14.41 -2.25 -5.87
CA HIS A 66 -14.47 -3.29 -4.86
C HIS A 66 -13.47 -3.03 -3.74
N ALA A 67 -13.85 -3.37 -2.51
CA ALA A 67 -12.90 -3.49 -1.41
C ALA A 67 -12.61 -4.96 -1.10
N PHE A 68 -11.39 -5.20 -0.67
CA PHE A 68 -10.89 -6.51 -0.32
C PHE A 68 -10.44 -6.50 1.14
N LEU A 69 -10.54 -7.64 1.82
CA LEU A 69 -9.92 -7.82 3.13
C LEU A 69 -8.47 -7.39 3.05
N ALA A 70 -8.01 -6.56 3.98
CA ALA A 70 -6.67 -5.98 3.89
C ALA A 70 -5.55 -7.03 3.96
N GLY A 71 -5.79 -8.21 4.56
CA GLY A 71 -4.84 -9.33 4.54
C GLY A 71 -3.43 -8.91 4.96
N ASP A 72 -2.41 -9.37 4.22
CA ASP A 72 -1.00 -9.04 4.46
C ASP A 72 -0.71 -7.53 4.41
N PHE A 73 -1.59 -6.69 3.84
CA PHE A 73 -1.44 -5.23 3.87
C PHE A 73 -1.40 -4.66 5.29
N LEU A 74 -2.08 -5.31 6.25
CA LEU A 74 -2.11 -4.87 7.66
C LEU A 74 -0.73 -4.90 8.34
N ARG A 75 0.26 -5.57 7.73
CA ARG A 75 1.64 -5.53 8.20
C ARG A 75 2.25 -4.13 8.11
N VAL A 76 1.78 -3.29 7.18
CA VAL A 76 2.25 -1.92 6.99
C VAL A 76 1.92 -1.07 8.23
N PRO A 77 0.64 -0.83 8.60
CA PRO A 77 0.33 -0.10 9.83
C PRO A 77 0.87 -0.79 11.08
N THR A 78 0.91 -2.13 11.13
CA THR A 78 1.48 -2.87 12.28
C THR A 78 2.95 -2.56 12.49
N THR A 79 3.72 -2.52 11.40
CA THR A 79 5.15 -2.15 11.43
C THR A 79 5.32 -0.72 11.92
N ILE A 80 4.57 0.23 11.35
CA ILE A 80 4.68 1.66 11.71
C ILE A 80 4.41 1.86 13.20
N VAL A 81 3.28 1.36 13.69
CA VAL A 81 2.88 1.54 15.10
C VAL A 81 3.81 0.75 16.04
N GLY A 82 4.24 -0.45 15.63
CA GLY A 82 5.22 -1.23 16.39
C GLY A 82 6.54 -0.48 16.59
N LEU A 83 7.04 0.18 15.54
CA LEU A 83 8.24 1.01 15.60
C LEU A 83 8.03 2.25 16.48
N GLU A 84 6.92 2.98 16.29
CA GLU A 84 6.61 4.18 17.07
C GLU A 84 6.50 3.92 18.57
N ARG A 85 6.04 2.72 18.94
CA ARG A 85 5.91 2.29 20.34
C ARG A 85 7.14 1.59 20.90
N GLY A 86 8.14 1.31 20.07
CA GLY A 86 9.31 0.51 20.47
C GLY A 86 8.99 -0.97 20.74
N GLU A 87 7.81 -1.45 20.34
CA GLU A 87 7.39 -2.87 20.44
C GLU A 87 8.03 -3.72 19.34
N LEU A 88 8.54 -3.06 18.31
CA LEU A 88 9.27 -3.65 17.21
C LEU A 88 10.71 -3.11 17.18
N ASN A 89 11.67 -4.03 17.30
CA ASN A 89 13.08 -3.77 17.04
C ASN A 89 13.46 -4.32 15.65
N PRO A 90 13.81 -3.47 14.66
CA PRO A 90 14.24 -3.93 13.32
C PRO A 90 15.46 -4.85 13.33
N ALA A 91 16.36 -4.69 14.32
CA ALA A 91 17.53 -5.54 14.52
C ALA A 91 17.22 -6.80 15.36
N GLY A 92 15.97 -6.96 15.79
CA GLY A 92 15.51 -8.11 16.53
C GLY A 92 15.46 -9.37 15.65
N SER A 93 15.49 -10.50 16.33
CA SER A 93 15.32 -11.81 15.72
C SER A 93 13.94 -12.36 16.06
N PHE A 94 13.29 -12.98 15.10
CA PHE A 94 11.93 -13.50 15.20
C PHE A 94 11.90 -14.95 14.75
N VAL A 95 10.93 -15.73 15.23
CA VAL A 95 10.72 -17.11 14.79
C VAL A 95 9.40 -17.17 14.06
N CYS A 96 9.42 -17.60 12.80
CA CYS A 96 8.19 -17.77 12.04
C CYS A 96 7.54 -19.12 12.37
N ARG A 97 6.42 -19.08 13.10
CA ARG A 97 5.66 -20.29 13.48
C ARG A 97 4.54 -20.62 12.50
N ASP A 98 4.06 -19.59 11.80
CA ASP A 98 3.03 -19.71 10.76
C ASP A 98 3.72 -19.81 9.39
N ALA A 99 4.43 -20.92 9.16
CA ALA A 99 4.88 -21.32 7.83
C ALA A 99 3.64 -21.63 6.97
N GLY A 100 3.09 -20.60 6.31
CA GLY A 100 1.94 -20.74 5.41
C GLY A 100 2.24 -21.67 4.23
N PRO A 101 1.23 -22.07 3.43
CA PRO A 101 1.46 -22.89 2.24
C PRO A 101 2.44 -22.16 1.29
N GLY A 102 3.62 -22.76 1.11
CA GLY A 102 4.78 -22.20 0.41
C GLY A 102 6.02 -21.97 1.27
N ALA A 103 5.91 -22.06 2.60
CA ALA A 103 7.07 -22.25 3.47
C ALA A 103 7.60 -23.67 3.27
N VAL A 104 8.93 -23.82 3.20
CA VAL A 104 9.63 -25.09 3.01
C VAL A 104 9.01 -26.16 3.89
N ASP A 105 8.54 -27.25 3.28
CA ASP A 105 7.99 -28.42 3.97
C ASP A 105 8.87 -28.80 5.18
N GLY A 106 8.32 -28.75 6.38
CA GLY A 106 8.88 -29.47 7.54
C GLY A 106 9.39 -28.65 8.74
N ALA A 107 9.21 -27.34 8.82
CA ALA A 107 9.51 -26.61 10.06
C ALA A 107 8.44 -26.89 11.12
N THR A 108 8.62 -27.97 11.88
CA THR A 108 7.97 -28.13 13.19
C THR A 108 8.43 -26.98 14.12
N ASP A 109 7.58 -26.63 15.10
CA ASP A 109 7.76 -25.52 16.07
C ASP A 109 9.16 -25.44 16.75
N GLU A 110 9.97 -26.50 16.69
CA GLU A 110 11.27 -26.60 17.36
C GLU A 110 12.49 -26.34 16.46
N SER A 111 12.32 -26.08 15.16
CA SER A 111 13.46 -25.98 14.20
C SER A 111 13.44 -24.78 13.24
N ALA A 112 12.51 -23.83 13.40
CA ALA A 112 12.48 -22.64 12.55
C ALA A 112 13.69 -21.75 12.85
N ASP A 113 14.56 -21.58 11.84
CA ASP A 113 15.70 -20.67 11.94
C ASP A 113 15.22 -19.25 12.28
N PRO A 114 15.93 -18.54 13.17
CA PRO A 114 15.56 -17.17 13.48
C PRO A 114 15.68 -16.27 12.24
N LEU A 115 14.62 -15.52 11.96
CA LEU A 115 14.55 -14.54 10.87
C LEU A 115 14.82 -13.14 11.39
N THR A 116 15.39 -12.28 10.55
CA THR A 116 15.38 -10.84 10.83
C THR A 116 13.97 -10.28 10.61
N PHE A 117 13.67 -9.11 11.19
CA PHE A 117 12.39 -8.47 10.91
C PHE A 117 12.22 -8.14 9.42
N ARG A 118 13.31 -7.81 8.73
CA ARG A 118 13.31 -7.55 7.29
C ARG A 118 12.83 -8.78 6.52
N ASP A 119 13.34 -9.96 6.87
CA ASP A 119 12.95 -11.21 6.22
C ASP A 119 11.48 -11.52 6.50
N ALA A 120 11.04 -11.39 7.76
CA ALA A 120 9.63 -11.60 8.14
C ALA A 120 8.67 -10.61 7.46
N PHE A 121 9.14 -9.40 7.13
CA PHE A 121 8.37 -8.39 6.43
C PHE A 121 8.23 -8.68 4.93
N HIS A 122 9.29 -9.14 4.28
CA HIS A 122 9.28 -9.45 2.83
C HIS A 122 8.74 -10.84 2.50
N ALA A 123 9.00 -11.83 3.35
CA ALA A 123 8.35 -13.13 3.33
C ALA A 123 7.28 -13.14 4.45
N PRO A 124 6.06 -12.63 4.18
CA PRO A 124 5.09 -12.26 5.22
C PRO A 124 4.84 -13.37 6.23
N CYS A 125 5.49 -13.27 7.38
CA CYS A 125 5.29 -14.20 8.48
C CYS A 125 4.20 -13.68 9.42
N ARG A 126 2.96 -14.16 9.26
CA ARG A 126 1.80 -13.67 10.03
C ARG A 126 1.98 -13.80 11.54
N SER A 127 2.62 -14.87 12.02
CA SER A 127 2.89 -15.07 13.45
C SER A 127 3.68 -13.91 14.07
N VAL A 128 4.69 -13.39 13.37
CA VAL A 128 5.50 -12.25 13.84
C VAL A 128 4.64 -10.99 13.98
N PHE A 129 3.81 -10.69 12.98
CA PHE A 129 2.94 -9.52 13.02
C PHE A 129 1.83 -9.64 14.06
N ARG A 130 1.32 -10.86 14.30
CA ARG A 130 0.37 -11.15 15.40
C ARG A 130 1.02 -10.95 16.76
N GLU A 131 2.27 -11.36 16.95
CA GLU A 131 3.01 -11.12 18.20
C GLU A 131 3.22 -9.63 18.48
N ILE A 132 3.58 -8.85 17.44
CA ILE A 132 3.70 -7.39 17.56
C ILE A 132 2.34 -6.77 17.89
N GLN A 133 1.30 -7.15 17.16
CA GLN A 133 -0.05 -6.63 17.34
C GLN A 133 -0.58 -6.83 18.76
N ARG A 134 -0.36 -8.00 19.37
CA ARG A 134 -0.81 -8.30 20.74
C ARG A 134 -0.26 -7.33 21.79
N LYS A 135 0.84 -6.64 21.49
CA LYS A 135 1.47 -5.64 22.37
C LYS A 135 0.98 -4.22 22.07
N ILE A 136 0.31 -4.00 20.94
CA ILE A 136 -0.20 -2.71 20.52
C ILE A 136 -1.63 -2.56 21.05
N PRO A 137 -1.93 -1.56 21.89
CA PRO A 137 -3.30 -1.23 22.24
C PRO A 137 -4.09 -0.77 21.02
N TRP A 138 -5.35 -1.16 20.92
CA TRP A 138 -6.23 -0.76 19.81
C TRP A 138 -6.30 0.77 19.65
N ALA A 139 -6.34 1.50 20.76
CA ALA A 139 -6.39 2.97 20.78
C ALA A 139 -5.20 3.65 20.09
N ASP A 140 -4.06 2.96 19.97
CA ASP A 140 -2.88 3.46 19.24
C ASP A 140 -2.90 3.03 17.77
N PHE A 141 -3.52 1.88 17.47
CA PHE A 141 -3.55 1.32 16.13
C PHE A 141 -4.65 1.92 15.25
N GLU A 142 -5.85 2.07 15.81
CA GLU A 142 -7.02 2.58 15.11
C GLU A 142 -6.78 3.96 14.46
N PRO A 143 -6.21 4.97 15.16
CA PRO A 143 -5.91 6.25 14.52
C PRO A 143 -4.98 6.11 13.32
N LYS A 144 -4.05 5.15 13.34
CA LYS A 144 -3.16 4.91 12.20
C LYS A 144 -3.91 4.33 11.01
N LEU A 145 -4.80 3.37 11.22
CA LEU A 145 -5.65 2.84 10.14
C LEU A 145 -6.48 3.97 9.50
N ARG A 146 -7.10 4.82 10.32
CA ARG A 146 -7.88 5.98 9.85
C ARG A 146 -7.02 6.98 9.08
N ALA A 147 -5.83 7.31 9.59
CA ALA A 147 -4.89 8.21 8.94
C ALA A 147 -4.43 7.70 7.56
N LEU A 148 -4.30 6.38 7.41
CA LEU A 148 -4.00 5.74 6.14
C LEU A 148 -5.24 5.56 5.23
N GLY A 149 -6.43 5.98 5.67
CA GLY A 149 -7.68 5.80 4.93
C GLY A 149 -8.09 4.34 4.77
N LEU A 150 -7.63 3.47 5.67
CA LEU A 150 -7.96 2.04 5.70
C LEU A 150 -9.21 1.80 6.54
N GLY A 151 -10.12 0.99 6.01
CA GLY A 151 -11.43 0.72 6.62
C GLY A 151 -12.59 1.16 5.74
N ALA A 152 -13.75 0.56 6.00
CA ALA A 152 -15.00 0.67 5.24
C ALA A 152 -16.19 0.69 6.19
N VAL A 153 -17.20 1.52 5.93
CA VAL A 153 -18.37 1.74 6.80
C VAL A 153 -19.20 0.47 6.99
N SER A 154 -19.35 -0.34 5.95
CA SER A 154 -20.10 -1.61 6.01
C SER A 154 -19.23 -2.86 6.20
N GLY A 155 -17.90 -2.72 6.10
CA GLY A 155 -16.99 -3.85 5.96
C GLY A 155 -16.93 -4.43 4.53
N PHE A 156 -17.74 -3.96 3.59
CA PHE A 156 -17.75 -4.41 2.19
C PHE A 156 -17.13 -3.39 1.22
N GLY A 157 -16.92 -2.15 1.67
CA GLY A 157 -16.24 -1.08 0.93
C GLY A 157 -16.88 -0.77 -0.41
N ASP A 158 -18.19 -0.54 -0.38
CA ASP A 158 -18.96 -0.09 -1.53
C ASP A 158 -18.51 1.30 -2.00
N THR A 159 -18.79 1.58 -3.28
CA THR A 159 -18.52 2.90 -3.87
C THR A 159 -19.32 3.99 -3.14
N GLY A 160 -18.62 4.90 -2.46
CA GLY A 160 -19.22 6.03 -1.73
C GLY A 160 -19.15 5.91 -0.20
N GLU A 161 -18.56 4.85 0.35
CA GLU A 161 -18.26 4.81 1.77
C GLU A 161 -17.12 5.76 2.15
N ASP A 162 -17.24 6.41 3.31
CA ASP A 162 -16.17 7.23 3.87
C ASP A 162 -14.96 6.32 4.20
N PRO A 163 -13.80 6.53 3.55
CA PRO A 163 -12.60 5.76 3.85
C PRO A 163 -12.17 6.01 5.30
N GLY A 164 -11.69 4.96 5.97
CA GLY A 164 -11.20 5.09 7.35
C GLY A 164 -12.25 4.82 8.44
N PHE A 165 -13.42 4.25 8.11
CA PHE A 165 -14.27 3.69 9.16
C PHE A 165 -13.67 2.39 9.69
N VAL A 166 -13.40 2.36 10.99
CA VAL A 166 -12.87 1.21 11.70
C VAL A 166 -13.86 0.87 12.81
N PRO A 167 -14.52 -0.31 12.79
CA PRO A 167 -15.59 -0.61 13.74
C PRO A 167 -15.11 -0.61 15.20
N GLU A 168 -15.75 0.20 16.06
CA GLU A 168 -15.43 0.30 17.50
C GLU A 168 -15.57 -1.03 18.25
N LYS A 169 -16.41 -1.95 17.75
CA LYS A 169 -16.70 -3.25 18.38
C LYS A 169 -15.47 -4.18 18.49
N LEU A 170 -14.37 -3.87 17.80
CA LEU A 170 -13.09 -4.56 17.97
C LEU A 170 -12.39 -4.27 19.32
N ALA A 171 -12.74 -3.18 19.99
CA ALA A 171 -12.04 -2.72 21.21
C ALA A 171 -12.55 -3.36 22.52
N GLY A 172 -13.73 -4.01 22.50
CA GLY A 172 -14.45 -4.41 23.72
C GLY A 172 -14.11 -5.79 24.29
N GLU A 173 -13.54 -6.69 23.49
CA GLU A 173 -13.17 -8.04 23.91
C GLU A 173 -11.65 -8.15 23.86
N GLY A 174 -11.01 -8.47 24.99
CA GLY A 174 -9.57 -8.35 25.29
C GLY A 174 -8.55 -9.05 24.38
N SER A 175 -8.89 -9.43 23.15
CA SER A 175 -7.95 -9.77 22.10
C SER A 175 -8.51 -9.32 20.74
N TRP A 176 -8.01 -8.18 20.23
CA TRP A 176 -8.31 -7.77 18.87
C TRP A 176 -7.30 -8.44 17.92
N ASP A 177 -7.69 -9.56 17.30
CA ASP A 177 -6.91 -10.17 16.22
C ASP A 177 -7.46 -9.70 14.87
N ILE A 178 -6.92 -8.58 14.39
CA ILE A 178 -7.34 -7.99 13.11
C ILE A 178 -7.10 -8.92 11.91
N TRP A 179 -6.16 -9.87 12.05
CA TRP A 179 -5.84 -10.84 11.01
C TRP A 179 -6.90 -11.94 10.90
N SER A 180 -7.56 -12.25 12.03
CA SER A 180 -8.60 -13.28 12.10
C SER A 180 -10.01 -12.72 11.98
N ASN A 181 -10.23 -11.46 12.37
CA ASN A 181 -11.57 -10.88 12.44
C ASN A 181 -12.14 -10.41 11.09
N ARG A 182 -11.36 -10.38 10.01
CA ARG A 182 -11.81 -10.05 8.64
C ARG A 182 -12.62 -8.73 8.54
N LEU A 183 -12.37 -7.76 9.42
CA LEU A 183 -13.18 -6.53 9.49
C LEU A 183 -12.58 -5.32 8.76
N ILE A 184 -11.29 -5.35 8.42
CA ILE A 184 -10.67 -4.25 7.69
C ILE A 184 -10.62 -4.60 6.22
N THR A 185 -11.32 -3.81 5.43
CA THR A 185 -11.26 -3.86 3.97
C THR A 185 -10.71 -2.56 3.40
N ALA A 186 -10.14 -2.65 2.21
CA ALA A 186 -9.68 -1.52 1.41
C ALA A 186 -9.74 -1.87 -0.08
N SER A 187 -10.09 -0.90 -0.91
CA SER A 187 -9.91 -1.01 -2.36
C SER A 187 -8.42 -0.93 -2.75
N PRO A 188 -8.02 -1.45 -3.92
CA PRO A 188 -6.67 -1.29 -4.43
C PRO A 188 -6.22 0.18 -4.48
N ALA A 189 -7.13 1.11 -4.80
CA ALA A 189 -6.85 2.54 -4.79
C ALA A 189 -6.58 3.11 -3.38
N GLN A 190 -7.31 2.65 -2.36
CA GLN A 190 -7.03 3.02 -0.97
C GLN A 190 -5.67 2.47 -0.52
N MET A 191 -5.37 1.21 -0.83
CA MET A 191 -4.07 0.59 -0.54
C MET A 191 -2.90 1.35 -1.17
N ALA A 192 -3.03 1.73 -2.46
CA ALA A 192 -2.03 2.51 -3.17
C ALA A 192 -1.78 3.88 -2.51
N ARG A 193 -2.83 4.60 -2.14
CA ARG A 193 -2.71 5.90 -1.45
C ARG A 193 -2.11 5.77 -0.05
N ALA A 194 -2.52 4.76 0.70
CA ALA A 194 -1.96 4.47 2.02
C ALA A 194 -0.44 4.21 1.93
N LEU A 195 -0.01 3.41 0.95
CA LEU A 195 1.41 3.17 0.70
C LEU A 195 2.15 4.40 0.20
N HIS A 196 1.54 5.22 -0.66
CA HIS A 196 2.12 6.49 -1.07
C HIS A 196 2.45 7.38 0.14
N SER A 197 1.46 7.63 0.99
CA SER A 197 1.59 8.40 2.23
C SER A 197 2.67 7.80 3.15
N THR A 198 2.67 6.47 3.28
CA THR A 198 3.67 5.72 4.05
C THR A 198 5.09 5.90 3.52
N PHE A 199 5.32 5.78 2.21
CA PHE A 199 6.65 5.97 1.61
C PHE A 199 7.11 7.43 1.63
N ALA A 200 6.19 8.39 1.56
CA ALA A 200 6.48 9.79 1.82
C ALA A 200 6.83 10.04 3.31
N GLY A 201 6.63 9.05 4.17
CA GLY A 201 6.87 9.13 5.61
C GLY A 201 5.90 10.08 6.30
N GLU A 202 4.72 10.29 5.72
CA GLU A 202 3.64 11.04 6.32
C GLU A 202 3.14 10.28 7.55
N SER A 203 2.76 11.01 8.60
CA SER A 203 2.27 10.41 9.84
C SER A 203 3.26 9.45 10.53
N MET A 204 4.57 9.61 10.32
CA MET A 204 5.63 8.88 11.03
C MET A 204 6.57 9.83 11.77
N THR A 205 7.13 9.36 12.89
CA THR A 205 8.31 10.01 13.46
C THR A 205 9.52 9.89 12.51
N PRO A 206 10.52 10.79 12.58
CA PRO A 206 11.74 10.66 11.77
C PRO A 206 12.44 9.30 11.94
N ALA A 207 12.55 8.80 13.17
CA ALA A 207 13.17 7.50 13.44
C ALA A 207 12.39 6.33 12.82
N THR A 208 11.06 6.37 12.90
CA THR A 208 10.18 5.38 12.25
C THR A 208 10.33 5.42 10.73
N ARG A 209 10.41 6.61 10.14
CA ARG A 209 10.62 6.80 8.70
C ARG A 209 11.96 6.22 8.25
N ASP A 210 13.03 6.46 8.99
CA ASP A 210 14.36 5.92 8.66
C ASP A 210 14.37 4.39 8.71
N ALA A 211 13.76 3.80 9.74
CA ALA A 211 13.60 2.36 9.86
C ALA A 211 12.73 1.78 8.72
N TRP A 212 11.60 2.43 8.39
CA TRP A 212 10.73 2.05 7.27
C TRP A 212 11.48 2.08 5.93
N ASN A 213 12.25 3.13 5.68
CA ASN A 213 13.06 3.26 4.47
C ASN A 213 14.12 2.17 4.39
N ALA A 214 14.79 1.85 5.49
CA ALA A 214 15.76 0.76 5.55
C ALA A 214 15.14 -0.62 5.27
N LEU A 215 13.91 -0.85 5.74
CA LEU A 215 13.18 -2.10 5.51
C LEU A 215 12.76 -2.28 4.05
N THR A 216 12.31 -1.20 3.40
CA THR A 216 11.71 -1.26 2.07
C THR A 216 12.70 -1.07 0.92
N ARG A 217 13.90 -0.57 1.18
CA ARG A 217 14.93 -0.32 0.16
C ARG A 217 15.48 -1.62 -0.44
N GLY A 218 15.33 -1.75 -1.76
CA GLY A 218 15.93 -2.79 -2.60
C GLY A 218 17.22 -2.34 -3.29
N ASN A 219 17.67 -3.12 -4.29
CA ASN A 219 19.00 -3.00 -4.92
C ASN A 219 19.21 -1.75 -5.80
N TYR A 220 18.16 -0.98 -6.12
CA TYR A 220 18.21 0.13 -7.08
C TYR A 220 17.56 1.42 -6.56
N GLU A 221 17.65 1.68 -5.25
CA GLU A 221 16.91 2.77 -4.56
C GLU A 221 15.37 2.67 -4.67
N LEU A 222 14.87 1.57 -5.26
CA LEU A 222 13.47 1.23 -5.25
C LEU A 222 13.05 0.84 -3.85
N HIS A 223 11.96 1.43 -3.37
CA HIS A 223 11.29 1.02 -2.15
C HIS A 223 10.11 0.13 -2.52
N ALA A 224 10.12 -1.14 -2.08
CA ALA A 224 9.13 -2.11 -2.50
C ALA A 224 8.52 -2.90 -1.34
N VAL A 225 7.23 -3.21 -1.47
CA VAL A 225 6.43 -4.01 -0.52
C VAL A 225 5.40 -4.81 -1.30
N SER A 226 5.32 -6.13 -1.11
CA SER A 226 4.31 -6.99 -1.74
C SER A 226 3.61 -7.95 -0.77
N GLY A 227 2.33 -8.22 -0.98
CA GLY A 227 1.57 -9.11 -0.09
C GLY A 227 0.54 -9.91 -0.84
N ARG A 228 -0.11 -10.81 -0.11
CA ARG A 228 -1.19 -11.64 -0.63
C ARG A 228 -2.31 -11.83 0.37
N PHE A 229 -3.42 -12.31 -0.14
CA PHE A 229 -4.52 -12.83 0.65
C PHE A 229 -5.12 -14.00 -0.12
N ASP A 230 -5.18 -15.17 0.50
CA ASP A 230 -5.68 -16.40 -0.12
C ASP A 230 -6.95 -16.84 0.63
N GLU A 231 -8.08 -16.90 -0.08
CA GLU A 231 -9.29 -17.60 0.35
C GLU A 231 -9.52 -18.84 -0.52
N GLU A 232 -10.39 -19.74 -0.08
CA GLU A 232 -10.62 -21.06 -0.69
C GLU A 232 -10.89 -20.99 -2.21
N LEU A 233 -11.52 -19.91 -2.69
CA LEU A 233 -11.94 -19.77 -4.09
C LEU A 233 -11.25 -18.62 -4.83
N LEU A 234 -10.94 -17.52 -4.14
CA LEU A 234 -10.41 -16.32 -4.77
C LEU A 234 -9.47 -15.59 -3.81
N GLY A 235 -8.22 -15.42 -4.23
CA GLY A 235 -7.24 -14.60 -3.53
C GLY A 235 -6.87 -13.35 -4.33
N TYR A 236 -5.97 -12.58 -3.76
CA TYR A 236 -5.30 -11.50 -4.47
C TYR A 236 -3.83 -11.41 -4.09
N ARG A 237 -3.04 -10.85 -5.00
CA ARG A 237 -1.65 -10.44 -4.78
C ARG A 237 -1.51 -8.96 -5.09
N TRP A 238 -0.58 -8.30 -4.42
CA TRP A 238 -0.25 -6.91 -4.72
C TRP A 238 1.22 -6.64 -4.54
N ILE A 239 1.72 -5.65 -5.25
CA ILE A 239 3.03 -5.06 -5.05
C ILE A 239 2.94 -3.55 -5.21
N ALA A 240 3.71 -2.85 -4.41
CA ALA A 240 3.94 -1.43 -4.54
C ALA A 240 5.44 -1.18 -4.64
N VAL A 241 5.84 -0.39 -5.63
CA VAL A 241 7.22 0.01 -5.86
C VAL A 241 7.25 1.52 -6.02
N ARG A 242 8.05 2.19 -5.19
CA ARG A 242 8.35 3.61 -5.29
C ARG A 242 9.78 3.80 -5.78
N GLY A 243 9.96 4.64 -6.80
CA GLY A 243 11.28 5.00 -7.29
C GLY A 243 11.23 5.88 -8.52
N GLU A 244 12.40 6.18 -9.07
CA GLU A 244 12.51 6.91 -10.34
C GLU A 244 12.44 5.94 -11.52
N ARG A 245 11.71 6.30 -12.57
CA ARG A 245 11.72 5.53 -13.83
C ARG A 245 12.87 6.04 -14.70
N ASN A 246 13.82 5.18 -15.07
CA ASN A 246 14.86 5.47 -16.07
C ASN A 246 15.63 6.81 -15.88
N GLY A 247 15.83 7.27 -14.65
CA GLY A 247 16.56 8.51 -14.36
C GLY A 247 15.85 9.79 -14.82
N THR A 248 14.51 9.79 -14.88
CA THR A 248 13.72 10.99 -15.20
C THR A 248 13.85 12.08 -14.12
N GLY A 249 14.36 11.77 -12.93
CA GLY A 249 14.38 12.67 -11.77
C GLY A 249 13.01 12.83 -11.10
N GLU A 250 11.99 12.10 -11.58
CA GLU A 250 10.65 12.08 -11.01
C GLU A 250 10.42 10.77 -10.27
N THR A 251 9.96 10.85 -9.03
CA THR A 251 9.61 9.68 -8.24
C THR A 251 8.15 9.30 -8.45
N TRP A 252 7.93 8.03 -8.76
CA TRP A 252 6.61 7.46 -8.99
C TRP A 252 6.33 6.35 -7.98
N LEU A 253 5.06 6.19 -7.63
CA LEU A 253 4.57 4.95 -7.01
C LEU A 253 3.79 4.14 -8.05
N LEU A 254 4.30 2.96 -8.39
CA LEU A 254 3.58 1.95 -9.14
C LEU A 254 2.94 0.97 -8.16
N PHE A 255 1.63 0.81 -8.22
CA PHE A 255 0.88 -0.19 -7.48
C PHE A 255 0.22 -1.17 -8.45
N VAL A 256 0.51 -2.46 -8.31
CA VAL A 256 -0.07 -3.53 -9.12
C VAL A 256 -0.84 -4.45 -8.21
N PHE A 257 -2.10 -4.72 -8.54
CA PHE A 257 -3.00 -5.60 -7.80
C PHE A 257 -3.56 -6.64 -8.76
N ALA A 258 -3.52 -7.91 -8.39
CA ALA A 258 -4.02 -9.01 -9.19
C ALA A 258 -5.01 -9.85 -8.39
N LEU A 259 -6.23 -9.99 -8.91
CA LEU A 259 -7.14 -11.04 -8.50
C LEU A 259 -6.68 -12.37 -9.10
N THR A 260 -6.55 -13.37 -8.24
CA THR A 260 -6.07 -14.70 -8.60
C THR A 260 -7.01 -15.75 -8.02
N PRO A 261 -7.77 -16.48 -8.86
CA PRO A 261 -8.43 -17.71 -8.44
C PRO A 261 -7.45 -18.61 -7.70
N SER A 262 -7.90 -19.30 -6.65
CA SER A 262 -7.02 -20.10 -5.79
C SER A 262 -6.34 -21.23 -6.56
N ASP A 263 -7.00 -21.80 -7.56
CA ASP A 263 -6.57 -22.91 -8.42
C ASP A 263 -5.73 -22.49 -9.64
N GLN A 264 -5.66 -21.20 -9.97
CA GLN A 264 -4.91 -20.74 -11.14
C GLN A 264 -3.40 -20.87 -10.93
N GLU A 265 -2.70 -21.63 -11.78
CA GLU A 265 -1.23 -21.65 -11.86
C GLU A 265 -0.76 -21.54 -13.33
N PRO A 266 0.35 -20.83 -13.62
CA PRO A 266 1.16 -20.05 -12.68
C PRO A 266 0.46 -18.75 -12.26
N LYS A 267 0.62 -18.35 -10.99
CA LYS A 267 0.21 -17.02 -10.52
C LYS A 267 1.00 -15.91 -11.27
N PRO A 268 0.40 -14.73 -11.52
CA PRO A 268 1.12 -13.58 -12.09
C PRO A 268 2.33 -13.17 -11.24
N ASP A 269 3.46 -12.90 -11.90
CA ASP A 269 4.71 -12.48 -11.28
C ASP A 269 4.77 -10.95 -11.22
N LEU A 270 4.12 -10.39 -10.20
CA LEU A 270 3.95 -8.94 -10.08
C LEU A 270 5.26 -8.22 -9.78
N GLU A 271 6.15 -8.87 -9.03
CA GLU A 271 7.51 -8.40 -8.74
C GLU A 271 8.28 -8.15 -10.04
N ARG A 272 8.24 -9.11 -10.97
CA ARG A 272 8.87 -8.95 -12.28
C ARG A 272 8.20 -7.85 -13.11
N TYR A 273 6.87 -7.81 -13.16
CA TYR A 273 6.17 -6.80 -13.96
C TYR A 273 6.49 -5.37 -13.50
N ALA A 274 6.53 -5.15 -12.18
CA ALA A 274 6.87 -3.85 -11.62
C ALA A 274 8.33 -3.49 -11.92
N ALA A 275 9.26 -4.43 -11.72
CA ALA A 275 10.68 -4.17 -11.97
C ALA A 275 11.00 -3.90 -13.44
N GLU A 276 10.44 -4.68 -14.36
CA GLU A 276 10.59 -4.46 -15.80
C GLU A 276 10.06 -3.08 -16.21
N TRP A 277 8.95 -2.62 -15.63
CA TRP A 277 8.42 -1.28 -15.90
C TRP A 277 9.34 -0.14 -15.42
N PHE A 278 10.01 -0.31 -14.28
CA PHE A 278 11.02 0.62 -13.80
C PHE A 278 12.37 0.52 -14.52
N GLY A 279 12.55 -0.47 -15.41
CA GLY A 279 13.84 -0.76 -16.04
C GLY A 279 14.86 -1.35 -15.07
N ALA A 280 14.40 -2.02 -14.01
CA ALA A 280 15.23 -2.60 -12.95
C ALA A 280 15.12 -4.13 -12.95
N SER A 281 16.05 -4.80 -12.24
CA SER A 281 15.86 -6.21 -11.91
C SER A 281 14.80 -6.36 -10.80
N PRO A 282 14.06 -7.48 -10.76
CA PRO A 282 13.15 -7.77 -9.65
C PRO A 282 13.89 -7.62 -8.31
N PRO A 283 13.24 -7.02 -7.30
CA PRO A 283 13.85 -6.98 -5.98
C PRO A 283 14.08 -8.42 -5.51
N ILE A 284 15.33 -8.73 -5.15
CA ILE A 284 15.72 -10.01 -4.57
C ILE A 284 15.67 -9.82 -3.06
N TRP A 285 14.80 -10.58 -2.39
CA TRP A 285 14.69 -10.64 -0.94
C TRP A 285 15.29 -11.94 -0.45
#